data_AF-A0A9X5H5R2-F1
#
_entry.id   AF-A0A9X5H5R2-F1
#
_cell.length_a   1.000
_cell.length_b   1.000
_cell.length_c   1.000
_cell.angle_alpha   90.00
_cell.angle_beta   90.00
_cell.angle_gamma   90.00
#
_symmetry.space_group_name_H-M   'P 1'
#
loop_
_entity.id
_entity.type
_entity.pdbx_description
1 polymer ?
#
loop_
_entity_poly.entity_id
_entity_poly.type
_entity_poly.pdbx_seq_one_letter_code
_entity_poly.pdbx_strand_id
1 'polypeptide(L)'
;MTFNEKIDIQDNIVKYCLQAKYNEELTDDETMEIETLHDYVRKIKFTDIDFTANVKMDSDTPTVTEDEVGDAVVEVSLGKVAPKEYVLDENLNIMFSIDATRINDSELNSILTTKPLVSQAKIAVFQSKIKEKITEILTEMRNEDNT
;
A
#
# COMPACT_ATOMS: atom_id res chain seq x y z
N MET A 1 4.20 6.71 14.48
CA MET A 1 2.93 6.79 13.77
C MET A 1 2.47 5.36 13.54
N THR A 2 1.23 5.03 13.87
CA THR A 2 0.66 3.72 13.55
C THR A 2 -0.45 3.87 12.51
N PHE A 3 -0.90 2.76 11.92
CA PHE A 3 -1.91 2.79 10.88
C PHE A 3 -3.05 1.81 11.18
N ASN A 4 -4.27 2.23 10.89
CA ASN A 4 -5.41 1.34 10.71
C ASN A 4 -5.49 0.97 9.24
N GLU A 5 -5.52 -0.33 8.95
CA GLU A 5 -5.61 -0.87 7.60
C GLU A 5 -6.89 -1.69 7.46
N LYS A 6 -7.57 -1.55 6.32
CA LYS A 6 -8.75 -2.36 5.99
C LYS A 6 -8.76 -2.70 4.51
N ILE A 7 -8.94 -3.98 4.22
CA ILE A 7 -9.35 -4.47 2.90
C ILE A 7 -10.84 -4.83 2.96
N ASP A 8 -11.62 -4.33 2.01
CA ASP A 8 -13.04 -4.62 1.85
C ASP A 8 -13.27 -5.18 0.44
N ILE A 9 -14.07 -6.25 0.34
CA ILE A 9 -14.39 -6.92 -0.92
C ILE A 9 -15.90 -6.96 -1.04
N GLN A 10 -16.46 -6.10 -1.89
CA GLN A 10 -17.90 -6.00 -2.13
C GLN A 10 -18.17 -5.76 -3.61
N ASP A 11 -19.16 -6.45 -4.16
CA ASP A 11 -19.64 -6.26 -5.55
C ASP A 11 -18.52 -6.25 -6.61
N ASN A 12 -17.57 -7.18 -6.51
CA ASN A 12 -16.38 -7.29 -7.38
C ASN A 12 -15.36 -6.16 -7.24
N ILE A 13 -15.53 -5.26 -6.27
CA ILE A 13 -14.57 -4.20 -5.95
C ILE A 13 -13.76 -4.62 -4.74
N VAL A 14 -12.44 -4.70 -4.92
CA VAL A 14 -11.49 -4.85 -3.82
C VAL A 14 -10.97 -3.47 -3.48
N LYS A 15 -11.16 -3.04 -2.23
CA LYS A 15 -10.81 -1.71 -1.74
C LYS A 15 -9.87 -1.81 -0.56
N TYR A 16 -8.78 -1.07 -0.61
CA TYR A 16 -7.85 -0.88 0.49
C TYR A 16 -7.96 0.54 1.04
N CYS A 17 -7.96 0.64 2.35
CA CYS A 17 -7.92 1.89 3.10
C CYS A 17 -6.76 1.82 4.11
N LEU A 18 -5.91 2.83 4.12
CA LEU A 18 -4.88 3.06 5.12
C LEU A 18 -5.13 4.42 5.76
N GLN A 19 -5.24 4.44 7.08
CA GLN A 19 -5.48 5.65 7.86
C GLN A 19 -4.46 5.77 8.97
N ALA A 20 -3.98 6.99 9.21
CA ALA A 20 -3.24 7.32 10.41
C ALA A 20 -4.03 6.89 11.66
N LYS A 21 -3.30 6.37 12.65
CA LYS A 21 -3.88 5.99 13.93
C LYS A 21 -2.97 6.48 15.05
N TYR A 22 -3.63 7.16 15.99
CA TYR A 22 -3.08 7.62 17.25
C TYR A 22 -3.99 7.18 18.39
N ASN A 23 -3.46 7.20 19.60
CA ASN A 23 -4.24 6.97 20.80
C ASN A 23 -5.27 8.10 21.02
N GLU A 24 -6.36 7.81 21.74
CA GLU A 24 -7.35 8.84 22.11
C GLU A 24 -6.71 9.94 22.97
N GLU A 25 -5.77 9.56 23.83
CA GLU A 25 -4.86 10.46 24.53
C GLU A 25 -3.45 10.23 23.98
N LEU A 26 -2.87 11.27 23.38
CA LEU A 26 -1.53 11.20 22.80
C LEU A 26 -0.48 11.01 23.89
N THR A 27 0.51 10.16 23.63
CA THR A 27 1.73 10.14 24.43
C THR A 27 2.63 11.35 24.09
N ASP A 28 3.61 11.64 24.94
CA ASP A 28 4.63 12.66 24.65
C ASP A 28 5.36 12.35 23.32
N ASP A 29 5.70 11.08 23.09
CA ASP A 29 6.33 10.61 21.85
C ASP A 29 5.43 10.84 20.62
N GLU A 30 4.12 10.56 20.73
CA GLU A 30 3.17 10.79 19.63
C GLU A 30 2.97 12.29 19.37
N THR A 31 2.97 13.11 20.42
CA THR A 31 2.87 14.57 20.31
C THR A 31 4.09 15.13 19.57
N MET A 32 5.29 14.75 20.00
CA MET A 32 6.54 15.16 19.34
C MET A 32 6.58 14.72 17.88
N GLU A 33 6.16 13.49 17.57
CA GLU A 33 6.16 13.01 16.18
C GLU A 33 5.20 13.81 15.29
N ILE A 34 4.01 14.17 15.78
CA ILE A 34 3.05 15.02 15.05
C ILE A 34 3.64 16.41 14.80
N GLU A 35 4.28 17.00 15.81
CA GLU A 35 4.95 18.30 15.66
C GLU A 35 6.06 18.24 14.59
N THR A 36 6.90 17.22 14.61
CA THR A 36 7.93 17.02 13.58
C THR A 36 7.33 16.89 12.17
N LEU A 37 6.23 16.14 12.01
CA LEU A 37 5.53 15.98 10.72
C LEU A 37 4.97 17.31 10.20
N HIS A 38 4.55 18.20 11.10
CA HIS A 38 4.07 19.54 10.75
C HIS A 38 5.19 20.53 10.42
N ASP A 39 6.30 20.49 11.16
CA ASP A 39 7.46 21.35 10.90
C ASP A 39 8.15 20.97 9.58
N TYR A 40 8.19 19.68 9.25
CA TYR A 40 8.83 19.14 8.06
C TYR A 40 7.84 18.35 7.19
N VAL A 41 6.92 19.06 6.54
CA VAL A 41 5.91 18.46 5.66
C VAL A 41 6.54 17.50 4.63
N ARG A 42 6.24 16.21 4.78
CA ARG A 42 6.59 15.16 3.81
C ARG A 42 5.35 14.73 3.04
N LYS A 43 5.56 14.29 1.80
CA LYS A 43 4.49 13.84 0.91
C LYS A 43 4.76 12.46 0.36
N ILE A 44 3.72 11.64 0.34
CA ILE A 44 3.70 10.37 -0.39
C ILE A 44 3.20 10.69 -1.79
N LYS A 45 4.07 10.53 -2.80
CA LYS A 45 3.71 10.77 -4.21
C LYS A 45 3.66 9.46 -4.94
N PHE A 46 2.51 9.14 -5.56
CA PHE A 46 2.36 7.89 -6.30
C PHE A 46 3.27 7.82 -7.53
N THR A 47 3.73 8.97 -8.03
CA THR A 47 4.71 9.04 -9.12
C THR A 47 6.07 8.50 -8.75
N ASP A 48 6.38 8.45 -7.44
CA ASP A 48 7.69 8.09 -6.91
C ASP A 48 7.70 6.62 -6.46
N ILE A 49 6.63 5.87 -6.74
CA ILE A 49 6.43 4.49 -6.29
C ILE A 49 6.27 3.59 -7.52
N ASP A 50 7.15 2.59 -7.63
CA ASP A 50 6.95 1.48 -8.56
C ASP A 50 5.99 0.46 -7.94
N PHE A 51 4.78 0.40 -8.48
CA PHE A 51 3.74 -0.53 -8.06
C PHE A 51 3.87 -1.88 -8.76
N THR A 52 5.04 -2.48 -8.63
CA THR A 52 5.38 -3.80 -9.16
C THR A 52 5.97 -4.65 -8.04
N ALA A 53 5.45 -5.88 -7.87
CA ALA A 53 6.00 -6.83 -6.92
C ALA A 53 5.66 -8.28 -7.30
N ASN A 54 6.43 -9.22 -6.78
CA ASN A 54 6.15 -10.64 -6.91
C ASN A 54 5.05 -11.04 -5.94
N VAL A 55 4.14 -11.89 -6.40
CA VAL A 55 2.97 -12.35 -5.66
C VAL A 55 2.88 -13.86 -5.75
N LYS A 56 2.55 -14.49 -4.61
CA LYS A 56 2.19 -15.90 -4.51
C LYS A 56 0.82 -16.07 -3.89
N MET A 57 0.26 -17.26 -4.01
CA MET A 57 -0.95 -17.63 -3.26
C MET A 57 -0.53 -18.11 -1.88
N ASP A 58 -1.04 -17.45 -0.84
CA ASP A 58 -0.97 -17.92 0.54
C ASP A 58 -2.38 -18.12 1.07
N SER A 59 -2.72 -19.38 1.39
CA SER A 59 -4.04 -19.75 1.91
C SER A 59 -5.21 -19.15 1.10
N ASP A 60 -5.17 -19.36 -0.23
CA ASP A 60 -6.13 -18.83 -1.22
C ASP A 60 -6.17 -17.30 -1.38
N THR A 61 -5.26 -16.57 -0.73
CA THR A 61 -5.15 -15.12 -0.82
C THR A 61 -3.84 -14.73 -1.53
N PRO A 62 -3.90 -13.87 -2.56
CA PRO A 62 -2.68 -13.34 -3.17
C PRO A 62 -1.90 -12.46 -2.20
N THR A 63 -0.62 -12.77 -1.99
CA THR A 63 0.26 -12.08 -1.04
C THR A 63 1.60 -11.75 -1.69
N VAL A 64 2.13 -10.55 -1.41
CA VAL A 64 3.45 -10.12 -1.90
C VAL A 64 4.56 -10.97 -1.27
N THR A 65 5.56 -11.33 -2.05
CA THR A 65 6.69 -12.16 -1.63
C THR A 65 8.01 -11.65 -2.24
N GLU A 66 9.13 -12.01 -1.62
CA GLU A 66 10.48 -11.79 -2.15
C GLU A 66 10.99 -12.97 -3.00
N ASP A 67 10.22 -14.06 -3.05
CA ASP A 67 10.54 -15.24 -3.87
C ASP A 67 10.65 -14.86 -5.36
N GLU A 68 11.52 -15.54 -6.10
CA GLU A 68 11.68 -15.34 -7.54
C GLU A 68 10.47 -15.84 -8.34
N VAL A 69 10.19 -15.19 -9.47
CA VAL A 69 9.10 -15.57 -10.40
C VAL A 69 9.31 -16.98 -10.93
N GLY A 70 8.25 -17.79 -10.94
CA GLY A 70 8.29 -19.18 -11.37
C GLY A 70 6.91 -19.83 -11.36
N ASP A 71 6.86 -21.14 -11.12
CA ASP A 71 5.60 -21.92 -11.23
C ASP A 71 4.54 -21.53 -10.18
N ALA A 72 4.97 -21.00 -9.03
CA ALA A 72 4.10 -20.62 -7.90
C ALA A 72 4.12 -19.12 -7.57
N VAL A 73 4.91 -18.33 -8.30
CA VAL A 73 5.12 -16.89 -8.06
C VAL A 73 5.01 -16.14 -9.37
N VAL A 74 4.24 -15.05 -9.39
CA VAL A 74 4.04 -14.21 -10.57
C VAL A 74 4.32 -12.74 -10.24
N GLU A 75 4.91 -12.01 -11.18
CA GLU A 75 5.05 -10.55 -11.08
C GLU A 75 3.70 -9.88 -11.37
N VAL A 76 3.29 -8.98 -10.49
CA VAL A 76 2.06 -8.20 -10.62
C VAL A 76 2.41 -6.72 -10.62
N SER A 77 1.95 -6.02 -11.66
CA SER A 77 2.08 -4.56 -11.77
C SER A 77 0.71 -3.90 -11.83
N LEU A 78 0.58 -2.75 -11.16
CA LEU A 78 -0.59 -1.87 -11.35
C LEU A 78 -0.51 -1.09 -12.66
N GLY A 79 0.63 -1.10 -13.34
CA GLY A 79 0.89 -0.27 -14.51
C GLY A 79 0.84 1.22 -14.15
N LYS A 80 0.31 2.03 -15.07
CA LYS A 80 0.23 3.48 -14.86
C LYS A 80 -0.87 3.84 -13.86
N VAL A 81 -0.48 4.11 -12.63
CA VAL A 81 -1.37 4.67 -11.59
C VAL A 81 -1.52 6.17 -11.80
N ALA A 82 -2.74 6.70 -11.58
CA ALA A 82 -2.98 8.13 -11.65
C ALA A 82 -2.13 8.87 -10.60
N PRO A 83 -1.48 9.98 -10.96
CA PRO A 83 -0.68 10.74 -10.01
C PRO A 83 -1.57 11.25 -8.87
N LYS A 84 -1.17 10.96 -7.64
CA LYS A 84 -1.77 11.46 -6.41
C LYS A 84 -0.67 11.75 -5.41
N GLU A 85 -0.92 12.75 -4.58
CA GLU A 85 -0.06 13.10 -3.45
C GLU A 85 -0.88 13.11 -2.17
N TYR A 86 -0.30 12.63 -1.08
CA TYR A 86 -0.86 12.71 0.26
C TYR A 86 0.17 13.34 1.19
N VAL A 87 -0.26 14.25 2.05
CA VAL A 87 0.58 14.73 3.15
C VAL A 87 0.69 13.60 4.17
N LEU A 88 1.91 13.33 4.63
CA LEU A 88 2.14 12.38 5.71
C LEU A 88 1.99 13.12 7.04
N ASP A 89 0.80 13.03 7.63
CA ASP A 89 0.42 13.66 8.89
C ASP A 89 -0.63 12.78 9.62
N GLU A 90 -1.14 13.25 10.76
CA GLU A 90 -2.16 12.56 11.55
C GLU A 90 -3.52 12.42 10.86
N ASN A 91 -3.73 13.13 9.75
CA ASN A 91 -4.95 13.09 8.95
C ASN A 91 -4.80 12.19 7.71
N LEU A 92 -3.66 11.48 7.57
CA LEU A 92 -3.40 10.62 6.43
C LEU A 92 -4.54 9.61 6.24
N ASN A 93 -5.15 9.65 5.05
CA ASN A 93 -6.19 8.72 4.63
C ASN A 93 -6.01 8.38 3.14
N ILE A 94 -5.44 7.22 2.87
CA ILE A 94 -5.20 6.70 1.52
C ILE A 94 -6.26 5.65 1.21
N MET A 95 -6.95 5.84 0.10
CA MET A 95 -7.95 4.90 -0.39
C MET A 95 -7.64 4.53 -1.84
N PHE A 96 -7.63 3.23 -2.11
CA PHE A 96 -7.42 2.68 -3.44
C PHE A 96 -8.34 1.49 -3.67
N SER A 97 -8.85 1.34 -4.88
CA SER A 97 -9.79 0.27 -5.20
C SER A 97 -9.64 -0.20 -6.62
N ILE A 98 -9.82 -1.49 -6.82
CA ILE A 98 -9.83 -2.14 -8.14
C ILE A 98 -11.15 -2.86 -8.32
N ASP A 99 -11.79 -2.58 -9.44
CA ASP A 99 -12.98 -3.26 -9.92
C ASP A 99 -12.55 -4.47 -10.76
N ALA A 100 -12.80 -5.68 -10.27
CA ALA A 100 -12.43 -6.93 -10.94
C ALA A 100 -13.11 -7.08 -12.32
N THR A 101 -14.25 -6.44 -12.55
CA THR A 101 -14.93 -6.49 -13.86
C THR A 101 -14.14 -5.75 -14.95
N ARG A 102 -13.25 -4.84 -14.55
CA ARG A 102 -12.38 -4.07 -15.46
C ARG A 102 -11.03 -4.71 -15.74
N ILE A 103 -10.72 -5.84 -15.08
CA ILE A 103 -9.49 -6.59 -15.33
C ILE A 103 -9.58 -7.28 -16.70
N ASN A 104 -8.50 -7.18 -17.48
CA ASN A 104 -8.42 -7.83 -18.78
C ASN A 104 -8.14 -9.34 -18.60
N ASP A 105 -8.73 -10.18 -19.44
CA ASP A 105 -8.48 -11.63 -19.43
C ASP A 105 -7.01 -11.96 -19.69
N SER A 106 -6.28 -11.08 -20.37
CA SER A 106 -4.83 -11.21 -20.59
C SER A 106 -3.99 -11.12 -19.31
N GLU A 107 -4.56 -10.64 -18.21
CA GLU A 107 -3.88 -10.55 -16.91
C GLU A 107 -4.04 -11.84 -16.07
N LEU A 108 -4.89 -12.76 -16.52
CA LEU A 108 -5.05 -14.06 -15.90
C LEU A 108 -3.84 -14.95 -16.23
N ASN A 109 -3.47 -15.82 -15.30
CA ASN A 109 -2.38 -16.77 -15.48
C ASN A 109 -2.66 -18.07 -14.70
N SER A 110 -1.69 -18.99 -14.68
CA SER A 110 -1.81 -20.28 -13.99
C SER A 110 -1.99 -20.17 -12.47
N ILE A 111 -1.60 -19.05 -11.87
CA ILE A 111 -1.69 -18.77 -10.43
C ILE A 111 -2.92 -17.90 -10.15
N LEU A 112 -3.00 -16.72 -10.80
CA LEU A 112 -4.12 -15.79 -10.70
C LEU A 112 -5.17 -16.12 -11.76
N THR A 113 -5.91 -17.19 -11.52
CA THR A 113 -6.81 -17.81 -12.51
C THR A 113 -8.12 -17.05 -12.72
N THR A 114 -8.44 -16.09 -11.86
CA THR A 114 -9.70 -15.32 -11.92
C THR A 114 -9.46 -13.83 -11.75
N LYS A 115 -10.33 -13.00 -12.33
CA LYS A 115 -10.25 -11.53 -12.20
C LYS A 115 -10.31 -11.04 -10.75
N PRO A 116 -11.15 -11.63 -9.88
CA PRO A 116 -11.11 -11.34 -8.44
C PRO A 116 -9.72 -11.57 -7.84
N LEU A 117 -9.04 -12.68 -8.16
CA LEU A 117 -7.68 -12.94 -7.66
C LEU A 117 -6.68 -11.90 -8.18
N VAL A 118 -6.74 -11.53 -9.46
CA VAL A 118 -5.90 -10.44 -9.99
C VAL A 118 -6.16 -9.11 -9.27
N SER A 119 -7.43 -8.78 -9.01
CA SER A 119 -7.76 -7.53 -8.30
C SER A 119 -7.25 -7.52 -6.86
N GLN A 120 -7.32 -8.66 -6.15
CA GLN A 120 -6.74 -8.83 -4.83
C GLN A 120 -5.22 -8.73 -4.85
N ALA A 121 -4.57 -9.39 -5.82
CA ALA A 121 -3.12 -9.32 -5.99
C ALA A 121 -2.63 -7.89 -6.21
N LYS A 122 -3.29 -7.12 -7.10
CA LYS A 122 -2.95 -5.71 -7.31
C LYS A 122 -3.19 -4.86 -6.05
N ILE A 123 -4.20 -5.17 -5.25
CA ILE A 123 -4.39 -4.48 -3.96
C ILE A 123 -3.28 -4.84 -2.96
N ALA A 124 -2.83 -6.08 -2.92
CA ALA A 124 -1.70 -6.51 -2.09
C ALA A 124 -0.40 -5.79 -2.51
N VAL A 125 -0.13 -5.66 -3.82
CA VAL A 125 1.01 -4.88 -4.34
C VAL A 125 0.90 -3.41 -3.91
N PHE A 126 -0.28 -2.79 -4.08
CA PHE A 126 -0.51 -1.41 -3.66
C PHE A 126 -0.24 -1.21 -2.16
N GLN A 127 -0.82 -2.07 -1.31
CA GLN A 127 -0.64 -2.05 0.13
C GLN A 127 0.84 -2.14 0.50
N SER A 128 1.55 -3.13 -0.04
CA SER A 128 2.97 -3.36 0.24
C SER A 128 3.80 -2.13 -0.13
N LYS A 129 3.63 -1.61 -1.35
CA LYS A 129 4.44 -0.49 -1.86
C LYS A 129 4.14 0.86 -1.21
N ILE A 130 2.88 1.13 -0.85
CA ILE A 130 2.56 2.32 -0.05
C ILE A 130 3.21 2.25 1.33
N LYS A 131 3.16 1.09 1.99
CA LYS A 131 3.76 0.93 3.32
C LYS A 131 5.28 1.04 3.28
N GLU A 132 5.91 0.46 2.26
CA GLU A 132 7.34 0.59 2.00
C GLU A 132 7.72 2.08 1.89
N LYS A 133 7.00 2.85 1.06
CA LYS A 133 7.29 4.27 0.89
C LYS A 133 7.06 5.11 2.15
N ILE A 134 5.98 4.85 2.89
CA ILE A 134 5.72 5.53 4.17
C ILE A 134 6.85 5.24 5.16
N THR A 135 7.29 3.99 5.25
CA THR A 135 8.36 3.56 6.17
C THR A 135 9.69 4.21 5.81
N GLU A 136 10.01 4.30 4.52
CA GLU A 136 11.18 5.02 4.00
C GLU A 136 11.17 6.48 4.48
N ILE A 137 10.08 7.21 4.21
CA ILE A 137 9.94 8.63 4.61
C ILE A 137 10.07 8.81 6.12
N LEU A 138 9.39 7.98 6.93
CA LEU A 138 9.46 8.07 8.38
C LEU A 138 10.86 7.75 8.93
N THR A 139 11.59 6.84 8.28
CA THR A 139 12.97 6.49 8.67
C THR A 139 13.93 7.62 8.32
N GLU A 140 13.77 8.24 7.15
CA GLU A 140 14.55 9.42 6.75
C GLU A 140 14.38 10.57 7.74
N MET A 141 13.14 10.89 8.13
CA MET A 141 12.86 11.94 9.12
C MET A 141 13.55 11.68 10.45
N ARG A 142 13.47 10.45 10.97
CA ARG A 142 14.10 10.06 12.25
C ARG A 142 15.63 10.11 12.20
N ASN A 143 16.23 9.91 11.03
CA ASN A 143 17.67 10.02 10.87
C ASN A 143 18.12 11.47 10.77
N GLU A 144 17.34 12.34 10.10
CA GLU A 144 17.61 13.77 10.01
C GLU A 144 17.57 14.45 11.40
N ASP A 145 16.61 14.09 12.26
CA ASP A 145 16.50 14.61 13.63
C ASP A 145 17.68 14.21 14.55
N ASN A 146 18.49 13.21 14.18
CA ASN A 146 19.65 12.71 14.96
C ASN A 146 21.01 13.26 14.49
N THR A 147 21.03 14.29 13.63
CA THR A 147 22.25 14.92 13.08
C THR A 147 22.34 16.40 13.40
#